data_AF-A0A1I7M0N3-F1
#
_entry.id   AF-A0A1I7M0N3-F1
#
_cell.length_a   1.000
_cell.length_b   1.000
_cell.length_c   1.000
_cell.angle_alpha   90.00
_cell.angle_beta   90.00
_cell.angle_gamma   90.00
#
_symmetry.space_group_name_H-M   'P 1'
#
loop_
_entity.id
_entity.type
_entity.pdbx_description
1 polymer ?
#
loop_
_entity_poly.entity_id
_entity_poly.type
_entity_poly.pdbx_seq_one_letter_code
_entity_poly.pdbx_strand_id
1 'polypeptide(L)'
;MALRAELAGRHLGDWSGSRKKVSTSYQDMCDALHEVRAQAGKVTSAHHYATEAKLINWVLFGRFEAVERDDLEQADLALMERAEARNAVLIAMGRSYDERKAMLPGFLASIGAKRGRITQ
;
A
#
# COMPACT_ATOMS: atom_id res chain seq x y z
N MET A 1 8.15 4.76 -25.45
CA MET A 1 7.12 3.73 -25.71
C MET A 1 7.67 2.30 -25.77
N ALA A 2 8.94 2.05 -26.18
CA ALA A 2 9.47 0.69 -26.35
C ALA A 2 9.80 -0.09 -25.04
N LEU A 3 10.21 0.60 -23.97
CA LEU A 3 10.62 -0.06 -22.71
C LEU A 3 9.46 -0.77 -21.97
N ARG A 4 8.21 -0.31 -22.16
CA ARG A 4 7.02 -0.93 -21.56
C ARG A 4 6.62 -2.25 -22.22
N ALA A 5 6.88 -2.39 -23.53
CA ALA A 5 6.53 -3.59 -24.28
C ALA A 5 7.51 -4.75 -24.02
N GLU A 6 8.79 -4.46 -23.79
CA GLU A 6 9.83 -5.46 -23.56
C GLU A 6 9.75 -6.11 -22.16
N LEU A 7 9.17 -5.41 -21.18
CA LEU A 7 8.95 -5.92 -19.82
C LEU A 7 7.68 -6.79 -19.68
N ALA A 8 6.71 -6.65 -20.59
CA ALA A 8 5.45 -7.39 -20.57
C ALA A 8 5.64 -8.90 -20.89
N GLY A 9 6.66 -9.26 -21.67
CA GLY A 9 6.91 -10.64 -22.10
C GLY A 9 7.42 -11.60 -21.02
N ARG A 10 7.82 -11.08 -19.84
CA ARG A 10 8.38 -11.87 -18.72
C ARG A 10 7.42 -11.98 -17.52
N HIS A 11 6.15 -11.59 -17.69
CA HIS A 11 5.32 -11.03 -16.62
C HIS A 11 4.08 -11.85 -16.18
N LEU A 12 3.94 -13.12 -16.58
CA LEU A 12 2.74 -13.92 -16.28
C LEU A 12 2.85 -14.89 -15.09
N GLY A 13 4.06 -15.16 -14.57
CA GLY A 13 4.29 -16.21 -13.56
C GLY A 13 3.96 -15.83 -12.10
N ASP A 14 4.15 -14.57 -11.70
CA ASP A 14 4.14 -14.15 -10.28
C ASP A 14 3.10 -13.06 -9.94
N TRP A 15 2.21 -12.74 -10.88
CA TRP A 15 1.16 -11.73 -10.68
C TRP A 15 0.13 -12.17 -9.63
N SER A 16 -0.32 -13.43 -9.68
CA SER A 16 -1.25 -14.01 -8.70
C SER A 16 -0.66 -14.01 -7.28
N GLY A 17 0.64 -14.32 -7.14
CA GLY A 17 1.36 -14.26 -5.88
C GLY A 17 1.46 -12.85 -5.32
N SER A 18 1.74 -11.86 -6.18
CA SER A 18 1.82 -10.45 -5.79
C SER A 18 0.47 -9.89 -5.35
N ARG A 19 -0.62 -10.25 -6.05
CA ARG A 19 -1.99 -9.90 -5.63
C ARG A 19 -2.37 -10.49 -4.28
N LYS A 20 -2.02 -11.76 -4.04
CA LYS A 20 -2.30 -12.42 -2.77
C LYS A 20 -1.63 -11.68 -1.61
N LYS A 21 -0.37 -11.27 -1.79
CA LYS A 21 0.36 -10.47 -0.79
C LYS A 21 -0.34 -9.16 -0.48
N VAL A 22 -0.76 -8.41 -1.52
CA VAL A 22 -1.51 -7.16 -1.35
C VAL A 22 -2.85 -7.39 -0.63
N SER A 23 -3.55 -8.48 -0.96
CA SER A 23 -4.79 -8.82 -0.27
C SER A 23 -4.56 -9.08 1.22
N THR A 24 -3.49 -9.79 1.57
CA THR A 24 -3.13 -10.06 2.97
C THR A 24 -2.69 -8.78 3.69
N SER A 25 -1.82 -7.96 3.11
CA SER A 25 -1.39 -6.71 3.74
C SER A 25 -2.54 -5.72 3.95
N TYR A 26 -3.51 -5.71 3.02
CA TYR A 26 -4.73 -4.92 3.18
C TYR A 26 -5.58 -5.41 4.36
N GLN A 27 -5.74 -6.73 4.51
CA GLN A 27 -6.44 -7.33 5.65
C GLN A 27 -5.75 -6.99 6.96
N ASP A 28 -4.43 -7.19 7.04
CA ASP A 28 -3.63 -6.87 8.23
C ASP A 28 -3.75 -5.39 8.64
N MET A 29 -3.77 -4.48 7.66
CA MET A 29 -3.99 -3.04 7.90
C MET A 29 -5.40 -2.77 8.45
N CYS A 30 -6.43 -3.44 7.92
CA CYS A 30 -7.80 -3.31 8.41
C CYS A 30 -7.92 -3.83 9.85
N ASP A 31 -7.30 -4.97 10.14
CA ASP A 31 -7.33 -5.59 11.46
C ASP A 31 -6.63 -4.70 12.49
N ALA A 32 -5.44 -4.18 12.17
CA ALA A 32 -4.74 -3.21 13.02
C ALA A 32 -5.60 -1.96 13.32
N LEU A 33 -6.30 -1.42 12.30
CA LEU A 33 -7.20 -0.29 12.49
C LEU A 33 -8.37 -0.64 13.41
N HIS A 34 -8.98 -1.81 13.19
CA HIS A 34 -10.08 -2.28 14.00
C HIS A 34 -9.68 -2.45 15.46
N GLU A 35 -8.56 -3.14 15.71
CA GLU A 35 -8.05 -3.41 17.06
C GLU A 35 -7.71 -2.13 17.83
N VAL A 36 -6.94 -1.22 17.23
CA VAL A 36 -6.55 0.04 17.88
C VAL A 36 -7.77 0.89 18.22
N ARG A 37 -8.78 0.91 17.33
CA ARG A 37 -10.03 1.64 17.59
C ARG A 37 -10.88 0.96 18.66
N ALA A 38 -10.98 -0.37 18.64
CA ALA A 38 -11.70 -1.15 19.64
C ALA A 38 -11.07 -0.97 21.03
N GLN A 39 -9.74 -0.98 21.13
CA GLN A 39 -9.02 -0.67 22.39
C GLN A 39 -9.31 0.75 22.89
N ALA A 40 -9.53 1.70 21.97
CA ALA A 40 -9.97 3.05 22.31
C ALA A 40 -11.49 3.18 22.56
N GLY A 41 -12.24 2.07 22.58
CA GLY A 41 -13.69 2.05 22.79
C GLY A 41 -14.51 2.57 21.61
N LYS A 42 -13.93 2.65 20.41
CA LYS A 42 -14.56 3.19 19.20
C LYS A 42 -15.02 2.08 18.26
N VAL A 43 -16.22 2.24 17.69
CA VAL A 43 -16.72 1.38 16.62
C VAL A 43 -16.00 1.71 15.32
N THR A 44 -15.64 0.68 14.55
CA THR A 44 -15.03 0.83 13.22
C THR A 44 -16.05 0.49 12.15
N SER A 45 -16.30 1.45 11.26
CA SER A 45 -17.29 1.31 10.17
C SER A 45 -16.60 1.25 8.81
N ALA A 46 -17.28 0.75 7.78
CA ALA A 46 -16.73 0.56 6.43
C ALA A 46 -15.99 1.77 5.84
N HIS A 47 -16.47 3.00 6.09
CA HIS A 47 -15.81 4.21 5.61
C HIS A 47 -14.41 4.44 6.21
N HIS A 48 -14.10 3.87 7.38
CA HIS A 48 -12.76 3.95 7.98
C HIS A 48 -11.76 3.14 7.15
N TYR A 49 -12.10 1.90 6.81
CA TYR A 49 -11.26 1.06 5.94
C TYR A 49 -11.09 1.70 4.54
N ALA A 50 -12.17 2.23 3.97
CA ALA A 50 -12.13 2.93 2.69
C ALA A 50 -11.22 4.18 2.74
N THR A 51 -11.16 4.86 3.87
CA THR A 51 -10.29 6.04 4.06
C THR A 51 -8.82 5.64 4.08
N GLU A 52 -8.47 4.52 4.73
CA GLU A 52 -7.09 4.00 4.70
C GLU A 52 -6.71 3.52 3.29
N ALA A 53 -7.62 2.82 2.59
CA ALA A 53 -7.38 2.40 1.21
C ALA A 53 -7.09 3.59 0.28
N LYS A 54 -7.89 4.67 0.39
CA LYS A 54 -7.68 5.90 -0.37
C LYS A 54 -6.38 6.62 0.01
N LEU A 55 -5.96 6.57 1.27
CA LEU A 55 -4.66 7.08 1.69
C LEU A 55 -3.53 6.35 0.95
N ILE A 56 -3.55 5.02 0.93
CA ILE A 56 -2.55 4.22 0.20
C ILE A 56 -2.54 4.57 -1.29
N ASN A 57 -3.71 4.64 -1.92
CA ASN A 57 -3.82 5.03 -3.33
C ASN A 57 -3.26 6.44 -3.60
N TRP A 58 -3.52 7.39 -2.70
CA TRP A 58 -2.97 8.74 -2.81
C TRP A 58 -1.46 8.77 -2.66
N VAL A 59 -0.89 8.00 -1.72
CA VAL A 59 0.57 7.94 -1.55
C VAL A 59 1.25 7.34 -2.80
N LEU A 60 0.62 6.36 -3.45
CA LEU A 60 1.20 5.67 -4.62
C LEU A 60 0.99 6.43 -5.93
N PHE A 61 -0.23 6.92 -6.16
CA PHE A 61 -0.67 7.43 -7.46
C PHE A 61 -1.02 8.92 -7.45
N GLY A 62 -0.94 9.58 -6.30
CA GLY A 62 -1.31 10.99 -6.12
C GLY A 62 -2.82 11.26 -6.15
N ARG A 63 -3.66 10.22 -6.28
CA ARG A 63 -5.12 10.35 -6.43
C ARG A 63 -5.85 9.66 -5.27
N PHE A 64 -6.83 10.36 -4.68
CA PHE A 64 -7.63 9.87 -3.55
C PHE A 64 -8.90 9.15 -4.02
N GLU A 65 -8.75 8.22 -4.96
CA GLU A 65 -9.84 7.50 -5.60
C GLU A 65 -9.65 5.98 -5.52
N ALA A 66 -10.70 5.23 -5.85
CA ALA A 66 -10.59 3.79 -5.99
C ALA A 66 -9.68 3.48 -7.20
N VAL A 67 -8.79 2.51 -7.04
CA VAL A 67 -7.88 2.08 -8.11
C VAL A 67 -8.21 0.63 -8.43
N GLU A 68 -8.40 0.36 -9.72
CA GLU A 68 -8.64 -0.99 -10.20
C GLU A 68 -7.35 -1.80 -10.06
N ARG A 69 -7.36 -2.80 -9.17
CA ARG A 69 -6.16 -3.58 -8.85
C ARG A 69 -5.74 -4.52 -9.98
N ASP A 70 -6.66 -4.80 -10.91
CA ASP A 70 -6.44 -5.67 -12.07
C ASP A 70 -5.56 -5.02 -13.13
N ASP A 71 -5.52 -3.68 -13.17
CA ASP A 71 -4.72 -2.89 -14.11
C ASP A 71 -3.31 -2.55 -13.57
N LEU A 72 -2.99 -2.97 -12.34
CA LEU A 72 -1.71 -2.65 -11.71
C LEU A 72 -0.58 -3.58 -12.15
N GLU A 73 0.56 -2.97 -12.47
CA GLU A 73 1.80 -3.71 -12.72
C GLU A 73 2.31 -4.38 -11.44
N GLN A 74 3.09 -5.46 -11.57
CA GLN A 74 3.65 -6.16 -10.40
C GLN A 74 4.50 -5.25 -9.49
N ALA A 75 5.18 -4.25 -10.07
CA ALA A 75 5.95 -3.27 -9.33
C ALA A 75 5.06 -2.39 -8.42
N ASP A 76 3.88 -2.00 -8.91
CA ASP A 76 2.91 -1.21 -8.16
C ASP A 76 2.27 -2.05 -7.06
N LEU A 77 1.93 -3.31 -7.34
CA LEU A 77 1.45 -4.25 -6.34
C LEU A 77 2.47 -4.44 -5.19
N ALA A 78 3.76 -4.55 -5.52
CA ALA A 78 4.80 -4.67 -4.50
C ALA A 78 4.96 -3.38 -3.67
N LEU A 79 4.83 -2.20 -4.29
CA LEU A 79 4.87 -0.93 -3.54
C LEU A 79 3.63 -0.77 -2.65
N MET A 80 2.46 -1.20 -3.14
CA MET A 80 1.20 -1.21 -2.39
C MET A 80 1.28 -2.09 -1.16
N GLU A 81 1.76 -3.32 -1.29
CA GLU A 81 2.00 -4.23 -0.15
C GLU A 81 2.87 -3.56 0.93
N ARG A 82 3.99 -2.94 0.53
CA ARG A 82 4.88 -2.25 1.46
C ARG A 82 4.23 -1.04 2.13
N ALA A 83 3.42 -0.29 1.39
CA ALA A 83 2.70 0.87 1.91
C ALA A 83 1.64 0.45 2.94
N GLU A 84 0.83 -0.57 2.62
CA GLU A 84 -0.19 -1.13 3.52
C GLU A 84 0.44 -1.69 4.80
N ALA A 85 1.48 -2.51 4.67
CA ALA A 85 2.21 -3.07 5.82
C ALA A 85 2.81 -1.97 6.70
N ARG A 86 3.37 -0.91 6.11
CA ARG A 86 3.90 0.22 6.88
C ARG A 86 2.78 0.99 7.58
N ASN A 87 1.64 1.20 6.91
CA ASN A 87 0.50 1.88 7.52
C ASN A 87 -0.06 1.08 8.70
N ALA A 88 -0.16 -0.25 8.59
CA ALA A 88 -0.56 -1.13 9.67
C ALA A 88 0.33 -0.96 10.92
N VAL A 89 1.66 -0.94 10.74
CA VAL A 89 2.61 -0.68 11.83
C VAL A 89 2.40 0.71 12.46
N LEU A 90 2.22 1.75 11.65
CA LEU A 90 2.02 3.09 12.16
C LEU A 90 0.69 3.23 12.92
N ILE A 91 -0.36 2.53 12.47
CA ILE A 91 -1.65 2.43 13.18
C ILE A 91 -1.44 1.76 14.53
N ALA A 92 -0.75 0.61 14.58
CA ALA A 92 -0.45 -0.11 15.81
C ALA A 92 0.39 0.73 16.80
N MET A 93 1.26 1.61 16.28
CA MET A 93 2.01 2.59 17.08
C MET A 93 1.17 3.79 17.56
N GLY A 94 -0.13 3.83 17.27
CA GLY A 94 -1.04 4.90 17.69
C GLY A 94 -0.86 6.21 16.92
N ARG A 95 -0.20 6.20 15.76
CA ARG A 95 -0.02 7.42 14.94
C ARG A 95 -1.34 7.88 14.36
N SER A 96 -1.60 9.18 14.44
CA SER A 96 -2.78 9.83 13.86
C SER A 96 -2.77 9.74 12.34
N TYR A 97 -3.95 9.92 11.72
CA TYR A 97 -4.08 9.90 10.26
C TYR A 97 -3.14 10.91 9.58
N ASP A 98 -3.06 12.14 10.12
CA ASP A 98 -2.24 13.21 9.55
C ASP A 98 -0.74 12.90 9.67
N GLU A 99 -0.29 12.33 10.80
CA GLU A 99 1.09 11.86 10.95
C GLU A 99 1.41 10.78 9.90
N ARG A 100 0.52 9.78 9.73
CA ARG A 100 0.74 8.70 8.76
C ARG A 100 0.77 9.23 7.34
N LYS A 101 -0.11 10.17 7.00
CA LYS A 101 -0.16 10.85 5.70
C LYS A 101 1.13 11.62 5.39
N ALA A 102 1.77 12.22 6.40
CA ALA A 102 3.07 12.88 6.25
C ALA A 102 4.24 11.89 6.14
N MET A 103 4.20 10.76 6.85
CA MET A 103 5.31 9.81 6.92
C MET A 103 5.40 8.83 5.74
N LEU A 104 4.26 8.38 5.20
CA LEU A 104 4.21 7.34 4.17
C LEU A 104 4.93 7.73 2.86
N PRO A 105 4.80 8.95 2.31
CA PRO A 105 5.52 9.34 1.09
C PRO A 105 7.04 9.24 1.24
N GLY A 106 7.58 9.71 2.38
CA GLY A 106 9.01 9.63 2.67
C GLY A 106 9.52 8.19 2.77
N PHE A 107 8.71 7.30 3.37
CA PHE A 107 9.03 5.88 3.43
C PHE A 107 9.11 5.24 2.03
N LEU A 108 8.13 5.48 1.16
CA LEU A 108 8.15 4.93 -0.21
C LEU A 108 9.30 5.50 -1.05
N ALA A 109 9.58 6.80 -0.95
CA ALA A 109 10.74 7.40 -1.59
C ALA A 109 12.05 6.72 -1.16
N SER A 110 12.18 6.35 0.12
CA SER A 110 13.35 5.64 0.62
C SER A 110 13.50 4.23 0.04
N ILE A 111 12.39 3.55 -0.29
CA ILE A 111 12.40 2.24 -0.95
C ILE A 111 12.81 2.38 -2.42
N GLY A 112 12.25 3.38 -3.12
CA GLY A 112 12.63 3.69 -4.50
C GLY A 112 14.12 4.01 -4.65
N ALA A 113 14.66 4.82 -3.74
CA ALA A 113 16.08 5.17 -3.70
C ALA A 113 17.03 3.99 -3.37
N LYS A 114 16.53 2.95 -2.70
CA LYS A 114 17.29 1.71 -2.45
C LYS A 114 17.27 0.79 -3.67
N ARG A 115 16.15 0.71 -4.41
CA ARG A 115 16.05 -0.06 -5.66
C ARG A 115 17.00 0.47 -6.73
N GLY A 116 17.14 1.79 -6.88
CA GLY A 116 18.07 2.38 -7.84
C GLY A 116 19.57 2.21 -7.52
N ARG A 117 19.91 1.84 -6.27
CA ARG A 117 21.31 1.62 -5.84
C ARG A 117 21.80 0.18 -6.00
N ILE A 118 20.90 -0.78 -6.20
CA ILE A 118 21.26 -2.20 -6.37
C ILE A 118 21.48 -2.54 -7.86
N THR A 119 21.13 -1.62 -8.76
CA THR A 119 21.25 -1.79 -10.22
C THR A 119 22.46 -1.06 -10.82
N GLN A 120 23.38 -0.56 -9.99
CA GLN A 120 24.67 0.01 -10.42
C GLN A 120 25.83 -0.86 -9.92
#